data_AF-A0A7V1WRT7-F1
#
_entry.id   AF-A0A7V1WRT7-F1
#
_cell.length_a   1.000
_cell.length_b   1.000
_cell.length_c   1.000
_cell.angle_alpha   90.00
_cell.angle_beta   90.00
_cell.angle_gamma   90.00
#
_symmetry.space_group_name_H-M   'P 1'
#
loop_
_entity.id
_entity.type
_entity.pdbx_description
1 polymer ?
#
loop_
_entity_poly.entity_id
_entity_poly.type
_entity_poly.pdbx_seq_one_letter_code
_entity_poly.pdbx_strand_id
1 'polypeptide(L)'
;MDKELHKFFAGATLILDARLGGLKDGLLDEREESLPRTADDGQDWLGEGAVGFQVRSVDASTAVQRDRNWRERFRFASEVTQDGEATRWLIVDKWRHDAATEEDRSAANPQLLDEHQCWTEQRARTLAQALGLDQRSEELLALAARLHDEGKRAQRWQRAFNAPTDDAYAKTEGPINYRLLDGYRHELGSLLLVENDKRIRKLSDDDRDLVLHLIAAHHGFARPVIGTSGCENQPPSVLEEKVAEIALRFARLQAHWGPWGLAWWESLLRAADQQASRDNDARAANGGGV
;
A
#
# COMPACT_ATOMS: atom_id res chain seq x y z
N MET A 1 -25.98 -22.57 5.59
CA MET A 1 -24.89 -21.88 4.87
C MET A 1 -23.67 -21.91 5.76
N ASP A 2 -22.56 -22.47 5.27
CA ASP A 2 -21.44 -22.94 6.10
C ASP A 2 -20.65 -21.78 6.73
N LYS A 3 -20.41 -21.83 8.05
CA LYS A 3 -19.69 -20.78 8.80
C LYS A 3 -18.26 -20.59 8.30
N GLU A 4 -17.67 -21.65 7.76
CA GLU A 4 -16.33 -21.60 7.18
C GLU A 4 -16.30 -20.84 5.85
N LEU A 5 -17.35 -20.96 5.04
CA LEU A 5 -17.50 -20.21 3.80
C LEU A 5 -17.61 -18.69 4.07
N HIS A 6 -18.32 -18.32 5.13
CA HIS A 6 -18.50 -16.91 5.51
C HIS A 6 -17.19 -16.28 6.01
N LYS A 7 -16.35 -17.03 6.75
CA LYS A 7 -15.00 -16.56 7.12
C LYS A 7 -14.11 -16.42 5.90
N PHE A 8 -14.19 -17.36 4.96
CA PHE A 8 -13.37 -17.36 3.75
C PHE A 8 -13.65 -16.15 2.85
N PHE A 9 -14.90 -15.70 2.77
CA PHE A 9 -15.30 -14.56 1.93
C PHE A 9 -15.34 -13.21 2.66
N ALA A 10 -15.10 -13.16 3.96
CA ALA A 10 -15.15 -11.90 4.72
C ALA A 10 -14.08 -10.92 4.21
N GLY A 11 -14.53 -9.81 3.60
CA GLY A 11 -13.65 -8.80 3.01
C GLY A 11 -13.05 -9.17 1.65
N ALA A 12 -13.41 -10.32 1.08
CA ALA A 12 -12.97 -10.73 -0.24
C ALA A 12 -13.85 -10.09 -1.34
N THR A 13 -13.24 -9.78 -2.49
CA THR A 13 -13.98 -9.50 -3.72
C THR A 13 -14.20 -10.82 -4.45
N LEU A 14 -15.45 -11.23 -4.61
CA LEU A 14 -15.80 -12.38 -5.46
C LEU A 14 -15.88 -11.95 -6.92
N ILE A 15 -15.23 -12.70 -7.79
CA ILE A 15 -15.42 -12.62 -9.23
C ILE A 15 -16.31 -13.81 -9.62
N LEU A 16 -17.49 -13.51 -10.15
CA LEU A 16 -18.46 -14.51 -10.60
C LEU A 16 -18.54 -14.45 -12.13
N ASP A 17 -18.61 -15.62 -12.75
CA ASP A 17 -18.78 -15.73 -14.19
C ASP A 17 -20.19 -15.28 -14.59
N ALA A 18 -20.31 -14.42 -15.59
CA ALA A 18 -21.59 -13.89 -16.06
C ALA A 18 -22.60 -14.98 -16.45
N ARG A 19 -22.13 -16.16 -16.86
CA ARG A 19 -22.96 -17.31 -17.22
C ARG A 19 -23.72 -17.91 -16.03
N LEU A 20 -23.37 -17.54 -14.79
CA LEU A 20 -24.19 -17.85 -13.63
C LEU A 20 -25.57 -17.20 -13.70
N GLY A 21 -25.71 -16.10 -14.46
CA GLY A 21 -26.95 -15.34 -14.56
C GLY A 21 -27.41 -14.85 -13.18
N GLY A 22 -28.72 -14.69 -13.04
CA GLY A 22 -29.37 -14.46 -11.77
C GLY A 22 -29.17 -13.06 -11.18
N LEU A 23 -28.73 -12.08 -11.96
CA LEU A 23 -28.52 -10.70 -11.50
C LEU A 23 -29.44 -9.73 -12.23
N LYS A 24 -30.30 -9.02 -11.49
CA LYS A 24 -31.23 -8.01 -12.01
C LYS A 24 -31.21 -6.78 -11.11
N ASP A 25 -30.98 -5.60 -11.70
CA ASP A 25 -30.96 -4.31 -10.98
C ASP A 25 -30.04 -4.29 -9.73
N GLY A 26 -28.93 -5.04 -9.78
CA GLY A 26 -27.96 -5.14 -8.68
C GLY A 26 -28.35 -6.11 -7.56
N LEU A 27 -29.42 -6.90 -7.74
CA LEU A 27 -29.89 -7.92 -6.80
C LEU A 27 -29.89 -9.31 -7.46
N LEU A 28 -29.88 -10.36 -6.61
CA LEU A 28 -30.02 -11.73 -7.08
C LEU A 28 -31.50 -12.06 -7.38
N ASP A 29 -31.78 -12.57 -8.57
CA ASP A 29 -33.10 -13.01 -9.02
C ASP A 29 -32.97 -14.37 -9.73
N GLU A 30 -33.49 -15.43 -9.11
CA GLU A 30 -33.42 -16.81 -9.62
C GLU A 30 -34.09 -17.04 -10.98
N ARG A 31 -34.92 -16.09 -11.43
CA ARG A 31 -35.64 -16.16 -12.71
C ARG A 31 -34.92 -15.42 -13.83
N GLU A 32 -33.85 -14.72 -13.51
CA GLU A 32 -33.08 -13.96 -14.48
C GLU A 32 -32.00 -14.85 -15.10
N GLU A 33 -32.18 -15.21 -16.37
CA GLU A 33 -31.23 -16.05 -17.10
C GLU A 33 -30.39 -15.25 -18.12
N SER A 34 -30.63 -13.95 -18.25
CA SER A 34 -29.85 -13.12 -19.18
C SER A 34 -28.42 -12.93 -18.70
N LEU A 35 -27.49 -12.87 -19.67
CA LEU A 35 -26.09 -12.55 -19.38
C LEU A 35 -26.01 -11.08 -18.97
N PRO A 36 -25.63 -10.76 -17.71
CA PRO A 36 -25.46 -9.38 -17.30
C PRO A 36 -24.28 -8.77 -18.06
N ARG A 37 -24.33 -7.45 -18.26
CA ARG A 37 -23.15 -6.70 -18.68
C ARG A 37 -22.05 -6.86 -17.63
N THR A 38 -20.82 -7.11 -18.07
CA THR A 38 -19.66 -7.26 -17.20
C THR A 38 -18.65 -6.15 -17.42
N ALA A 39 -17.76 -5.98 -16.43
CA ALA A 39 -16.69 -4.98 -16.49
C ALA A 39 -15.73 -5.14 -17.67
N ASP A 40 -15.66 -6.36 -18.20
CA ASP A 40 -14.73 -6.81 -19.22
C ASP A 40 -15.44 -7.15 -20.55
N ASP A 41 -16.71 -6.72 -20.73
CA ASP A 41 -17.46 -6.93 -21.98
C ASP A 41 -16.94 -6.12 -23.19
N GLY A 42 -15.89 -5.32 -22.97
CA GLY A 42 -15.21 -4.52 -23.99
C GLY A 42 -15.94 -3.23 -24.36
N GLN A 43 -17.02 -2.88 -23.66
CA GLN A 43 -17.76 -1.65 -23.86
C GLN A 43 -17.73 -0.73 -22.63
N ASP A 44 -18.03 0.55 -22.83
CA ASP A 44 -18.11 1.51 -21.74
C ASP A 44 -19.19 1.09 -20.73
N TRP A 45 -18.76 0.72 -19.52
CA TRP A 45 -19.67 0.28 -18.45
C TRP A 45 -20.01 1.42 -17.49
N LEU A 46 -19.03 1.88 -16.70
CA LEU A 46 -19.17 2.97 -15.72
C LEU A 46 -18.16 4.11 -15.99
N GLY A 47 -17.55 4.12 -17.19
CA GLY A 47 -16.40 4.95 -17.54
C GLY A 47 -15.06 4.25 -17.25
N GLU A 48 -13.99 4.69 -17.91
CA GLU A 48 -12.64 4.18 -17.70
C GLU A 48 -12.22 4.28 -16.23
N GLY A 49 -11.73 3.18 -15.65
CA GLY A 49 -11.20 3.14 -14.28
C GLY A 49 -12.25 3.07 -13.16
N ALA A 50 -13.55 3.03 -13.46
CA ALA A 50 -14.59 2.89 -12.44
C ALA A 50 -14.57 1.53 -11.72
N VAL A 51 -14.20 0.48 -12.46
CA VAL A 51 -13.92 -0.85 -11.91
C VAL A 51 -12.42 -1.02 -12.02
N GLY A 52 -11.69 -0.70 -10.95
CA GLY A 52 -10.24 -0.56 -10.98
C GLY A 52 -9.44 -1.84 -11.20
N PHE A 53 -10.08 -2.92 -11.67
CA PHE A 53 -9.42 -4.11 -12.19
C PHE A 53 -10.19 -4.65 -13.40
N GLN A 54 -9.50 -5.37 -14.28
CA GLN A 54 -10.09 -6.15 -15.37
C GLN A 54 -9.47 -7.54 -15.41
N VAL A 55 -10.21 -8.51 -15.93
CA VAL A 55 -9.72 -9.88 -16.17
C VAL A 55 -9.74 -10.13 -17.67
N ARG A 56 -8.63 -10.65 -18.21
CA ARG A 56 -8.50 -11.00 -19.62
C ARG A 56 -8.14 -12.47 -19.75
N SER A 57 -8.85 -13.18 -20.62
CA SER A 57 -8.44 -14.51 -21.06
C SER A 57 -7.70 -14.38 -22.39
N VAL A 58 -6.45 -14.84 -22.45
CA VAL A 58 -5.62 -14.75 -23.65
C VAL A 58 -4.97 -16.10 -23.97
N ASP A 59 -4.96 -16.47 -25.24
CA ASP A 59 -4.22 -17.66 -25.69
C ASP A 59 -2.71 -17.41 -25.54
N ALA A 60 -1.97 -18.45 -25.14
CA ALA A 60 -0.54 -18.32 -24.81
C ALA A 60 0.33 -17.89 -26.01
N SER A 61 -0.13 -18.12 -27.23
CA SER A 61 0.53 -17.68 -28.47
C SER A 61 0.25 -16.21 -28.83
N THR A 62 -0.71 -15.56 -28.17
CA THR A 62 -1.12 -14.20 -28.50
C THR A 62 -0.21 -13.18 -27.79
N ALA A 63 0.41 -12.29 -28.55
CA ALA A 63 1.13 -11.16 -27.99
C ALA A 63 0.14 -10.22 -27.28
N VAL A 64 0.28 -10.10 -25.96
CA VAL A 64 -0.54 -9.18 -25.17
C VAL A 64 -0.08 -7.75 -25.45
N GLN A 65 -0.94 -6.96 -26.11
CA GLN A 65 -0.67 -5.53 -26.29
C GLN A 65 -0.67 -4.83 -24.93
N ARG A 66 0.35 -4.00 -24.70
CA ARG A 66 0.48 -3.20 -23.49
C ARG A 66 -0.45 -2.00 -23.58
N ASP A 67 -1.52 -2.04 -22.80
CA ASP A 67 -2.30 -0.84 -22.52
C ASP A 67 -1.54 0.04 -21.51
N ARG A 68 -1.50 1.35 -21.76
CA ARG A 68 -0.82 2.31 -20.88
C ARG A 68 -1.59 2.60 -19.60
N ASN A 69 -2.89 2.35 -19.57
CA ASN A 69 -3.77 2.65 -18.43
C ASN A 69 -3.93 1.44 -17.50
N TRP A 70 -3.70 0.23 -18.01
CA TRP A 70 -3.81 -1.01 -17.25
C TRP A 70 -2.43 -1.58 -16.87
N ARG A 71 -2.38 -2.31 -15.76
CA ARG A 71 -1.18 -2.99 -15.29
C ARG A 71 -1.50 -4.42 -14.89
N GLU A 72 -0.86 -5.37 -15.53
CA GLU A 72 -0.91 -6.79 -15.14
C GLU A 72 -0.45 -6.98 -13.69
N ARG A 73 -1.31 -7.58 -12.87
CA ARG A 73 -1.08 -7.90 -11.46
C ARG A 73 -0.91 -9.38 -11.23
N PHE A 74 -1.77 -10.18 -11.86
CA PHE A 74 -1.72 -11.62 -11.74
C PHE A 74 -1.85 -12.27 -13.11
N ARG A 75 -1.20 -13.42 -13.25
CA ARG A 75 -1.31 -14.29 -14.42
C ARG A 75 -1.39 -15.72 -13.94
N PHE A 76 -2.43 -16.42 -14.34
CA PHE A 76 -2.69 -17.80 -13.98
C PHE A 76 -2.86 -18.62 -15.26
N ALA A 77 -2.24 -19.80 -15.33
CA ALA A 77 -2.53 -20.73 -16.40
C ALA A 77 -3.94 -21.27 -16.18
N SER A 78 -4.87 -20.92 -17.06
CA SER A 78 -6.25 -21.42 -16.99
C SER A 78 -6.40 -22.75 -17.70
N GLU A 79 -5.53 -23.01 -18.68
CA GLU A 79 -5.45 -24.26 -19.43
C GLU A 79 -3.97 -24.60 -19.66
N VAL A 80 -3.63 -25.88 -19.50
CA VAL A 80 -2.28 -26.41 -19.70
C VAL A 80 -2.32 -27.67 -20.57
N THR A 81 -1.23 -27.96 -21.28
CA THR A 81 -1.01 -29.23 -21.98
C THR A 81 -0.76 -30.37 -20.98
N GLN A 82 -0.72 -31.61 -21.47
CA GLN A 82 -0.33 -32.78 -20.66
C GLN A 82 1.09 -32.64 -20.07
N ASP A 83 1.97 -31.91 -20.75
CA ASP A 83 3.33 -31.64 -20.30
C ASP A 83 3.43 -30.43 -19.35
N GLY A 84 2.29 -29.80 -19.01
CA GLY A 84 2.21 -28.68 -18.07
C GLY A 84 2.48 -27.31 -18.69
N GLU A 85 2.56 -27.21 -20.02
CA GLU A 85 2.73 -25.92 -20.70
C GLU A 85 1.40 -25.19 -20.81
N ALA A 86 1.36 -23.90 -20.44
CA ALA A 86 0.12 -23.13 -20.51
C ALA A 86 -0.30 -22.88 -21.97
N THR A 87 -1.53 -23.25 -22.31
CA THR A 87 -2.17 -22.92 -23.60
C THR A 87 -3.04 -21.67 -23.50
N ARG A 88 -3.50 -21.33 -22.29
CA ARG A 88 -4.30 -20.12 -22.03
C ARG A 88 -3.97 -19.51 -20.68
N TRP A 89 -3.97 -18.18 -20.65
CA TRP A 89 -3.72 -17.37 -19.47
C TRP A 89 -4.98 -16.60 -19.07
N LEU A 90 -5.29 -16.63 -17.78
CA LEU A 90 -6.12 -15.63 -17.13
C LEU A 90 -5.20 -14.56 -16.55
N ILE A 91 -5.34 -13.34 -17.05
CA ILE A 91 -4.58 -12.17 -16.63
C ILE A 91 -5.51 -11.25 -15.86
N VAL A 92 -5.12 -10.84 -14.66
CA VAL A 92 -5.81 -9.80 -13.89
C VAL A 92 -4.99 -8.54 -14.00
N ASP A 93 -5.53 -7.51 -14.66
CA ASP A 93 -4.94 -6.19 -14.66
C ASP A 93 -5.63 -5.29 -13.63
N LYS A 94 -4.90 -4.31 -13.13
CA LYS A 94 -5.40 -3.25 -12.25
C LYS A 94 -5.25 -1.91 -12.95
N TRP A 95 -6.21 -1.02 -12.75
CA TRP A 95 -6.16 0.33 -13.26
C TRP A 95 -5.02 1.09 -12.58
N ARG A 96 -4.16 1.74 -13.36
CA ARG A 96 -2.95 2.38 -12.81
C ARG A 96 -3.25 3.52 -11.84
N HIS A 97 -4.38 4.20 -12.02
CA HIS A 97 -4.79 5.29 -11.12
C HIS A 97 -5.63 4.81 -9.93
N ASP A 98 -6.05 3.55 -9.88
CA ASP A 98 -6.77 2.96 -8.74
C ASP A 98 -5.80 2.30 -7.76
N ALA A 99 -4.86 3.08 -7.22
CA ALA A 99 -3.86 2.59 -6.29
C ALA A 99 -4.49 2.30 -4.92
N ALA A 100 -5.02 1.08 -4.73
CA ALA A 100 -5.55 0.64 -3.43
C ALA A 100 -4.51 0.63 -2.29
N THR A 101 -3.20 0.62 -2.59
CA THR A 101 -2.11 0.81 -1.61
C THR A 101 -0.92 1.55 -2.24
N GLU A 102 -0.16 2.29 -1.42
CA GLU A 102 1.12 2.95 -1.78
C GLU A 102 2.13 1.97 -2.40
N GLU A 103 2.13 0.72 -1.92
CA GLU A 103 3.01 -0.38 -2.33
C GLU A 103 2.68 -0.95 -3.72
N ASP A 104 1.52 -0.63 -4.30
CA ASP A 104 1.11 -1.09 -5.63
C ASP A 104 1.61 -0.18 -6.76
N ARG A 105 2.18 0.99 -6.42
CA ARG A 105 2.73 1.93 -7.40
C ARG A 105 4.14 1.52 -7.77
N SER A 106 4.27 0.88 -8.94
CA SER A 106 5.51 1.09 -9.69
C SER A 106 5.44 2.50 -10.21
N ALA A 107 6.26 3.37 -9.63
CA ALA A 107 6.35 4.74 -10.11
C ALA A 107 6.97 4.69 -11.50
N ALA A 108 6.41 5.48 -12.43
CA ALA A 108 7.05 5.70 -13.72
C ALA A 108 8.41 6.42 -13.58
N ASN A 109 8.73 6.91 -12.38
CA ASN A 109 9.97 7.58 -12.05
C ASN A 109 10.51 7.07 -10.69
N PRO A 110 11.66 6.38 -10.68
CA PRO A 110 12.38 6.06 -9.46
C PRO A 110 12.60 7.29 -8.58
N GLN A 111 12.50 7.12 -7.27
CA GLN A 111 12.70 8.19 -6.30
C GLN A 111 13.59 7.71 -5.16
N LEU A 112 14.66 8.46 -4.90
CA LEU A 112 15.54 8.22 -3.76
C LEU A 112 14.75 8.34 -2.46
N LEU A 113 15.11 7.51 -1.49
CA LEU A 113 14.45 7.48 -0.19
C LEU A 113 14.59 8.82 0.53
N ASP A 114 15.78 9.39 0.54
CA ASP A 114 16.03 10.68 1.20
C ASP A 114 15.22 11.81 0.56
N GLU A 115 15.11 11.82 -0.78
CA GLU A 115 14.31 12.79 -1.51
C GLU A 115 12.83 12.68 -1.13
N HIS A 116 12.28 11.46 -1.16
CA HIS A 116 10.89 11.21 -0.79
C HIS A 116 10.61 11.69 0.64
N GLN A 117 11.45 11.32 1.60
CA GLN A 117 11.32 11.73 3.00
C GLN A 117 11.41 13.26 3.18
N CYS A 118 12.26 13.96 2.43
CA CYS A 118 12.32 15.42 2.45
C CYS A 118 11.02 16.05 1.91
N TRP A 119 10.46 15.49 0.85
CA TRP A 119 9.21 15.98 0.27
C TRP A 119 8.03 15.74 1.20
N THR A 120 7.97 14.56 1.81
CA THR A 120 6.94 14.22 2.81
C THR A 120 7.05 15.13 4.04
N GLU A 121 8.27 15.45 4.51
CA GLU A 121 8.49 16.47 5.55
C GLU A 121 7.93 17.83 5.14
N GLN A 122 8.26 18.32 3.94
CA GLN A 122 7.80 19.62 3.46
C GLN A 122 6.26 19.67 3.31
N ARG A 123 5.65 18.58 2.85
CA ARG A 123 4.19 18.45 2.76
C ARG A 123 3.53 18.43 4.13
N ALA A 124 4.11 17.73 5.10
CA ALA A 124 3.68 17.75 6.50
C ALA A 124 3.69 19.17 7.08
N ARG A 125 4.78 19.93 6.88
CA ARG A 125 4.87 21.33 7.32
C ARG A 125 3.81 22.22 6.67
N THR A 126 3.64 22.09 5.36
CA THR A 126 2.65 22.86 4.60
C THR A 126 1.22 22.56 5.10
N LEU A 127 0.90 21.30 5.36
CA LEU A 127 -0.39 20.90 5.93
C LEU A 127 -0.60 21.48 7.33
N ALA A 128 0.39 21.36 8.21
CA ALA A 128 0.31 21.89 9.57
C ALA A 128 0.07 23.41 9.58
N GLN A 129 0.79 24.15 8.72
CA GLN A 129 0.63 25.61 8.58
C GLN A 129 -0.75 25.98 8.02
N ALA A 130 -1.22 25.26 7.00
CA ALA A 130 -2.54 25.49 6.42
C ALA A 130 -3.68 25.22 7.42
N LEU A 131 -3.48 24.29 8.35
CA LEU A 131 -4.42 23.96 9.42
C LEU A 131 -4.26 24.85 10.66
N GLY A 132 -3.28 25.76 10.68
CA GLY A 132 -3.01 26.65 11.81
C GLY A 132 -2.51 25.93 13.06
N LEU A 133 -1.78 24.81 12.89
CA LEU A 133 -1.20 24.09 14.02
C LEU A 133 -0.07 24.90 14.65
N ASP A 134 0.16 24.70 15.95
CA ASP A 134 1.27 25.34 16.64
C ASP A 134 2.64 24.80 16.17
N GLN A 135 3.70 25.52 16.48
CA GLN A 135 5.05 25.16 16.05
C GLN A 135 5.46 23.76 16.54
N ARG A 136 5.07 23.38 17.77
CA ARG A 136 5.35 22.05 18.32
C ARG A 136 4.69 20.96 17.47
N SER A 137 3.41 21.10 17.17
CA SER A 137 2.62 20.18 16.34
C SER A 137 3.18 20.04 14.93
N GLU A 138 3.59 21.15 14.32
CA GLU A 138 4.28 21.15 13.02
C GLU A 138 5.57 20.32 13.09
N GLU A 139 6.42 20.57 14.09
CA GLU A 139 7.70 19.90 14.25
C GLU A 139 7.56 18.39 14.47
N LEU A 140 6.56 17.95 15.25
CA LEU A 140 6.28 16.53 15.47
C LEU A 140 5.81 15.84 14.19
N LEU A 141 4.88 16.46 13.46
CA LEU A 141 4.38 15.90 12.19
C LEU A 141 5.49 15.83 11.15
N ALA A 142 6.30 16.89 11.04
CA ALA A 142 7.44 16.96 10.13
C ALA A 142 8.50 15.90 10.47
N LEU A 143 8.79 15.69 11.76
CA LEU A 143 9.74 14.66 12.19
C LEU A 143 9.23 13.24 11.88
N ALA A 144 7.94 12.97 12.16
CA ALA A 144 7.32 11.71 11.78
C ALA A 144 7.40 11.48 10.26
N ALA A 145 7.06 12.49 9.47
CA ALA A 145 7.15 12.48 8.01
C ALA A 145 8.57 12.22 7.50
N ARG A 146 9.59 12.84 8.11
CA ARG A 146 10.98 12.66 7.72
C ARG A 146 11.50 11.24 7.98
N LEU A 147 10.91 10.53 8.94
CA LEU A 147 11.40 9.25 9.46
C LEU A 147 10.50 8.04 9.15
N HIS A 148 9.30 8.25 8.62
CA HIS A 148 8.28 7.19 8.47
C HIS A 148 8.74 5.98 7.66
N ASP A 149 9.64 6.22 6.70
CA ASP A 149 10.05 5.27 5.68
C ASP A 149 11.46 4.69 5.87
N GLU A 150 12.12 4.92 7.01
CA GLU A 150 13.49 4.44 7.26
C GLU A 150 13.64 2.92 7.11
N GLY A 151 12.59 2.13 7.39
CA GLY A 151 12.58 0.69 7.17
C GLY A 151 12.72 0.28 5.71
N LYS A 152 12.41 1.17 4.75
CA LYS A 152 12.67 0.90 3.33
C LYS A 152 14.16 0.73 3.04
N ARG A 153 15.08 1.21 3.88
CA ARG A 153 16.53 0.96 3.75
C ARG A 153 16.91 -0.51 3.91
N ALA A 154 16.05 -1.36 4.48
CA ALA A 154 16.36 -2.76 4.66
C ALA A 154 16.71 -3.42 3.32
N GLN A 155 17.81 -4.18 3.28
CA GLN A 155 18.28 -4.84 2.05
C GLN A 155 17.21 -5.76 1.44
N ARG A 156 16.38 -6.39 2.29
CA ARG A 156 15.24 -7.19 1.86
C ARG A 156 14.20 -6.36 1.09
N TRP A 157 13.88 -5.16 1.59
CA TRP A 157 12.98 -4.22 0.92
C TRP A 157 13.57 -3.78 -0.41
N GLN A 158 14.80 -3.26 -0.43
CA GLN A 158 15.45 -2.78 -1.66
C GLN A 158 15.54 -3.89 -2.71
N ARG A 159 15.88 -5.13 -2.32
CA ARG A 159 15.88 -6.29 -3.23
C ARG A 159 14.48 -6.66 -3.72
N ALA A 160 13.48 -6.68 -2.85
CA ALA A 160 12.10 -6.97 -3.23
C ALA A 160 11.55 -5.96 -4.25
N PHE A 161 11.98 -4.70 -4.15
CA PHE A 161 11.59 -3.61 -5.04
C PHE A 161 12.50 -3.44 -6.26
N ASN A 162 13.48 -4.33 -6.48
CA ASN A 162 14.47 -4.22 -7.56
C ASN A 162 15.13 -2.83 -7.62
N ALA A 163 15.41 -2.25 -6.45
CA ALA A 163 16.03 -0.95 -6.37
C ALA A 163 17.44 -0.98 -6.98
N PRO A 164 17.86 0.09 -7.69
CA PRO A 164 19.25 0.28 -8.07
C PRO A 164 20.18 0.21 -6.85
N THR A 165 21.43 -0.21 -7.06
CA THR A 165 22.39 -0.46 -5.97
C THR A 165 23.20 0.76 -5.55
N ASP A 166 22.96 1.91 -6.17
CA ASP A 166 23.72 3.15 -5.93
C ASP A 166 23.29 3.87 -4.65
N ASP A 167 22.01 3.75 -4.26
CA ASP A 167 21.48 4.28 -2.99
C ASP A 167 20.18 3.55 -2.59
N ALA A 168 19.54 3.96 -1.49
CA ALA A 168 18.23 3.48 -1.07
C ALA A 168 17.12 4.26 -1.79
N TYR A 169 16.14 3.53 -2.33
CA TYR A 169 14.99 4.09 -3.04
C TYR A 169 13.70 3.93 -2.23
N ALA A 170 12.87 4.98 -2.24
CA ALA A 170 11.50 4.90 -1.74
C ALA A 170 10.53 4.38 -2.82
N LYS A 171 10.79 4.72 -4.08
CA LYS A 171 9.98 4.31 -5.24
C LYS A 171 10.89 3.75 -6.33
N THR A 172 10.48 2.65 -6.94
CA THR A 172 11.24 1.95 -7.99
C THR A 172 10.32 1.57 -9.16
N GLU A 173 10.95 1.25 -10.28
CA GLU A 173 10.27 0.59 -11.38
C GLU A 173 9.96 -0.87 -11.04
N GLY A 174 8.78 -1.33 -11.47
CA GLY A 174 8.32 -2.69 -11.18
C GLY A 174 8.95 -3.77 -12.05
N PRO A 175 8.58 -5.05 -11.79
CA PRO A 175 7.62 -5.52 -10.78
C PRO A 175 8.25 -5.69 -9.37
N ILE A 176 7.40 -5.72 -8.34
CA ILE A 176 7.81 -6.01 -6.95
C ILE A 176 7.79 -7.52 -6.71
N ASN A 177 8.83 -8.05 -6.07
CA ASN A 177 8.91 -9.44 -5.66
C ASN A 177 8.47 -9.61 -4.20
N TYR A 178 7.15 -9.70 -3.99
CA TYR A 178 6.54 -9.84 -2.66
C TYR A 178 7.02 -11.08 -1.88
N ARG A 179 7.46 -12.16 -2.57
CA ARG A 179 8.01 -13.35 -1.90
C ARG A 179 9.26 -13.04 -1.10
N LEU A 180 10.06 -12.06 -1.53
CA LEU A 180 11.26 -11.62 -0.80
C LEU A 180 10.91 -10.82 0.45
N LEU A 181 9.75 -10.17 0.52
CA LEU A 181 9.32 -9.46 1.73
C LEU A 181 9.01 -10.45 2.85
N ASP A 182 8.37 -11.59 2.56
CA ASP A 182 8.04 -12.62 3.57
C ASP A 182 7.30 -12.03 4.78
N GLY A 183 6.34 -11.13 4.50
CA GLY A 183 5.59 -10.41 5.52
C GLY A 183 6.30 -9.19 6.13
N TYR A 184 7.53 -8.86 5.70
CA TYR A 184 8.26 -7.68 6.16
C TYR A 184 7.43 -6.41 5.99
N ARG A 185 7.32 -5.67 7.09
CA ARG A 185 6.64 -4.38 7.21
C ARG A 185 7.71 -3.30 7.40
N HIS A 186 7.82 -2.38 6.45
CA HIS A 186 8.81 -1.30 6.56
C HIS A 186 8.48 -0.35 7.71
N GLU A 187 7.23 -0.29 8.18
CA GLU A 187 6.81 0.53 9.31
C GLU A 187 7.40 0.02 10.64
N LEU A 188 7.40 -1.31 10.83
CA LEU A 188 8.11 -1.93 11.95
C LEU A 188 9.62 -1.73 11.81
N GLY A 189 10.14 -1.88 10.60
CA GLY A 189 11.55 -1.59 10.28
C GLY A 189 11.95 -0.16 10.66
N SER A 190 11.15 0.84 10.27
CA SER A 190 11.34 2.25 10.59
C SER A 190 11.35 2.45 12.08
N LEU A 191 10.33 1.93 12.79
CA LEU A 191 10.23 2.07 14.24
C LEU A 191 11.50 1.58 14.96
N LEU A 192 11.95 0.37 14.66
CA LEU A 192 13.14 -0.23 15.29
C LEU A 192 14.43 0.57 15.03
N LEU A 193 14.53 1.23 13.88
CA LEU A 193 15.69 2.06 13.53
C LEU A 193 15.64 3.43 14.23
N VAL A 194 14.46 4.07 14.26
CA VAL A 194 14.32 5.48 14.66
C VAL A 194 14.11 5.68 16.15
N GLU A 195 13.78 4.65 16.93
CA GLU A 195 13.70 4.72 18.40
C GLU A 195 14.99 5.27 19.04
N ASN A 196 16.14 5.05 18.40
CA ASN A 196 17.44 5.55 18.84
C ASN A 196 17.87 6.87 18.20
N ASP A 197 17.07 7.46 17.29
CA ASP A 197 17.36 8.74 16.65
C ASP A 197 17.47 9.85 17.70
N LYS A 198 18.53 10.66 17.62
CA LYS A 198 18.82 11.71 18.60
C LYS A 198 17.71 12.77 18.69
N ARG A 199 16.96 13.00 17.61
CA ARG A 199 15.82 13.93 17.58
C ARG A 199 14.65 13.35 18.35
N ILE A 200 14.36 12.06 18.16
CA ILE A 200 13.32 11.31 18.88
C ILE A 200 13.62 11.24 20.38
N ARG A 201 14.87 10.95 20.76
CA ARG A 201 15.30 10.84 22.17
C ARG A 201 15.24 12.17 22.94
N LYS A 202 15.16 13.30 22.27
CA LYS A 202 15.03 14.63 22.88
C LYS A 202 13.58 15.05 23.14
N LEU A 203 12.61 14.34 22.57
CA LEU A 203 11.20 14.62 22.76
C LEU A 203 10.75 14.26 24.18
N SER A 204 9.68 14.92 24.63
CA SER A 204 8.94 14.46 25.81
C SER A 204 8.38 13.05 25.57
N ASP A 205 8.03 12.32 26.63
CA ASP A 205 7.51 10.95 26.47
C ASP A 205 6.21 10.92 25.64
N ASP A 206 5.31 11.89 25.84
CA ASP A 206 4.06 12.00 25.06
C ASP A 206 4.32 12.31 23.58
N ASP A 207 5.24 13.23 23.29
CA ASP A 207 5.63 13.60 21.92
C ASP A 207 6.34 12.46 21.21
N ARG A 208 7.20 11.75 21.93
CA ARG A 208 7.90 10.56 21.44
C ARG A 208 6.89 9.47 21.09
N ASP A 209 5.93 9.21 21.97
CA ASP A 209 4.89 8.22 21.71
C ASP A 209 4.07 8.59 20.46
N LEU A 210 3.66 9.86 20.30
CA LEU A 210 2.93 10.29 19.10
C LEU A 210 3.74 10.08 17.82
N VAL A 211 4.99 10.56 17.78
CA VAL A 211 5.84 10.44 16.57
C VAL A 211 6.09 8.98 16.21
N LEU A 212 6.46 8.14 17.18
CA LEU A 212 6.71 6.71 16.95
C LEU A 212 5.43 5.98 16.49
N HIS A 213 4.27 6.36 17.03
CA HIS A 213 2.99 5.79 16.59
C HIS A 213 2.66 6.17 15.15
N LEU A 214 2.81 7.44 14.78
CA LEU A 214 2.55 7.90 13.41
C LEU A 214 3.44 7.15 12.41
N ILE A 215 4.72 6.96 12.73
CA ILE A 215 5.66 6.16 11.93
C ILE A 215 5.19 4.71 11.81
N ALA A 216 4.76 4.07 12.90
CA ALA A 216 4.36 2.65 12.85
C ALA A 216 3.00 2.44 12.16
N ALA A 217 2.10 3.43 12.21
CA ALA A 217 0.70 3.30 11.79
C ALA A 217 0.37 3.93 10.43
N HIS A 218 1.35 4.47 9.70
CA HIS A 218 1.08 5.24 8.48
C HIS A 218 0.43 4.43 7.34
N HIS A 219 0.50 3.10 7.35
CA HIS A 219 -0.28 2.23 6.45
C HIS A 219 -1.45 1.50 7.13
N GLY A 220 -1.85 1.93 8.32
CA GLY A 220 -3.04 1.44 9.04
C GLY A 220 -2.79 0.25 9.97
N PHE A 221 -1.57 -0.26 10.03
CA PHE A 221 -1.11 -1.24 11.02
C PHE A 221 -0.79 -0.55 12.36
N ALA A 222 -0.33 -1.30 13.36
CA ALA A 222 -0.02 -0.78 14.70
C ALA A 222 -1.25 -0.16 15.42
N ARG A 223 -2.46 -0.62 15.05
CA ARG A 223 -3.76 -0.17 15.62
C ARG A 223 -4.62 -1.35 16.10
N PRO A 224 -4.23 -2.11 17.13
CA PRO A 224 -3.02 -1.93 17.94
C PRO A 224 -1.83 -2.80 17.50
N VAL A 225 -2.03 -3.75 16.58
CA VAL A 225 -1.02 -4.77 16.25
C VAL A 225 -0.35 -4.57 14.89
N ILE A 226 0.89 -5.03 14.78
CA ILE A 226 1.67 -5.10 13.54
C ILE A 226 2.35 -6.46 13.44
N GLY A 227 2.45 -7.00 12.23
CA GLY A 227 3.12 -8.28 11.98
C GLY A 227 4.64 -8.15 12.06
N THR A 228 5.31 -9.21 12.55
CA THR A 228 6.77 -9.27 12.73
C THR A 228 7.49 -10.12 11.68
N SER A 229 6.74 -10.85 10.85
CA SER A 229 7.28 -11.69 9.79
C SER A 229 8.22 -10.91 8.88
N GLY A 230 9.30 -11.55 8.42
CA GLY A 230 10.30 -10.95 7.54
C GLY A 230 11.19 -9.88 8.19
N CYS A 231 10.94 -9.47 9.45
CA CYS A 231 11.79 -8.53 10.17
C CYS A 231 13.00 -9.25 10.81
N GLU A 232 14.16 -9.10 10.19
CA GLU A 232 15.41 -9.77 10.62
C GLU A 232 16.31 -8.87 11.48
N ASN A 233 15.89 -7.62 11.73
CA ASN A 233 16.69 -6.65 12.47
C ASN A 233 16.87 -7.01 13.96
N GLN A 234 16.01 -7.88 14.50
CA GLN A 234 16.00 -8.28 15.90
C GLN A 234 15.53 -9.74 16.07
N PRO A 235 15.87 -10.42 17.17
CA PRO A 235 15.36 -11.75 17.48
C PRO A 235 13.82 -11.75 17.68
N PRO A 236 13.12 -12.87 17.39
CA PRO A 236 11.66 -12.97 17.56
C PRO A 236 11.16 -12.55 18.95
N SER A 237 11.85 -12.94 20.02
CA SER A 237 11.47 -12.58 21.40
C SER A 237 11.49 -11.07 21.65
N VAL A 238 12.46 -10.35 21.07
CA VAL A 238 12.53 -8.88 21.18
C VAL A 238 11.41 -8.25 20.37
N LEU A 239 11.09 -8.80 19.20
CA LEU A 239 9.99 -8.32 18.37
C LEU A 239 8.63 -8.51 19.05
N GLU A 240 8.41 -9.62 19.76
CA GLU A 240 7.20 -9.83 20.55
C GLU A 240 7.03 -8.75 21.64
N GLU A 241 8.09 -8.46 22.39
CA GLU A 241 8.10 -7.36 23.37
C GLU A 241 7.83 -6.00 22.71
N LYS A 242 8.41 -5.75 21.53
CA LYS A 242 8.14 -4.51 20.79
C LYS A 242 6.70 -4.41 20.31
N VAL A 243 6.11 -5.49 19.81
CA VAL A 243 4.69 -5.49 19.41
C VAL A 243 3.78 -5.21 20.61
N ALA A 244 4.09 -5.77 21.77
CA ALA A 244 3.38 -5.44 23.00
C ALA A 244 3.51 -3.94 23.36
N GLU A 245 4.71 -3.37 23.24
CA GLU A 245 4.93 -1.93 23.46
C GLU A 245 4.13 -1.07 22.47
N ILE A 246 4.10 -1.43 21.19
CA ILE A 246 3.33 -0.73 20.15
C ILE A 246 1.83 -0.74 20.50
N ALA A 247 1.30 -1.89 20.92
CA ALA A 247 -0.10 -2.00 21.32
C ALA A 247 -0.41 -1.13 22.56
N LEU A 248 0.49 -1.10 23.54
CA LEU A 248 0.35 -0.26 24.72
C LEU A 248 0.49 1.23 24.39
N ARG A 249 1.37 1.61 23.46
CA ARG A 249 1.52 2.98 22.94
C ARG A 249 0.23 3.45 22.28
N PHE A 250 -0.38 2.62 21.44
CA PHE A 250 -1.68 2.91 20.86
C PHE A 250 -2.75 3.14 21.94
N ALA A 251 -2.81 2.28 22.96
CA ALA A 251 -3.76 2.44 24.06
C ALA A 251 -3.56 3.76 24.85
N ARG A 252 -2.30 4.15 25.12
CA ARG A 252 -1.99 5.44 25.77
C ARG A 252 -2.42 6.63 24.92
N LEU A 253 -2.12 6.61 23.62
CA LEU A 253 -2.48 7.69 22.70
C LEU A 253 -4.00 7.77 22.47
N GLN A 254 -4.69 6.63 22.44
CA GLN A 254 -6.16 6.59 22.43
C GLN A 254 -6.75 7.22 23.69
N ALA A 255 -6.17 7.00 24.86
CA ALA A 255 -6.60 7.63 26.10
C ALA A 255 -6.33 9.16 26.11
N HIS A 256 -5.23 9.61 25.50
CA HIS A 256 -4.84 11.02 25.46
C HIS A 256 -5.61 11.84 24.40
N TRP A 257 -5.67 11.34 23.16
CA TRP A 257 -6.25 12.06 22.01
C TRP A 257 -7.68 11.64 21.67
N GLY A 258 -8.15 10.53 22.24
CA GLY A 258 -9.39 9.88 21.81
C GLY A 258 -9.25 9.22 20.43
N PRO A 259 -10.25 8.41 20.04
CA PRO A 259 -10.23 7.68 18.76
C PRO A 259 -10.18 8.60 17.55
N TRP A 260 -10.86 9.74 17.61
CA TRP A 260 -10.92 10.69 16.49
C TRP A 260 -9.68 11.57 16.41
N GLY A 261 -9.14 12.01 17.55
CA GLY A 261 -7.93 12.84 17.58
C GLY A 261 -6.71 12.08 17.06
N LEU A 262 -6.53 10.82 17.50
CA LEU A 262 -5.43 10.00 17.00
C LEU A 262 -5.59 9.66 15.52
N ALA A 263 -6.80 9.31 15.08
CA ALA A 263 -7.09 9.06 13.67
C ALA A 263 -6.84 10.28 12.78
N TRP A 264 -7.10 11.48 13.30
CA TRP A 264 -6.82 12.73 12.59
C TRP A 264 -5.32 12.94 12.40
N TRP A 265 -4.50 12.76 13.43
CA TRP A 265 -3.04 12.81 13.32
C TRP A 265 -2.47 11.77 12.33
N GLU A 266 -2.95 10.53 12.40
CA GLU A 266 -2.59 9.47 11.45
C GLU A 266 -2.96 9.85 10.00
N SER A 267 -4.06 10.59 9.81
CA SER A 267 -4.51 11.04 8.50
C SER A 267 -3.64 12.17 7.95
N LEU A 268 -3.10 13.04 8.80
CA LEU A 268 -2.20 14.12 8.37
C LEU A 268 -0.89 13.56 7.79
N LEU A 269 -0.28 12.57 8.45
CA LEU A 269 0.93 11.94 7.94
C LEU A 269 0.65 11.21 6.62
N ARG A 270 -0.44 10.44 6.55
CA ARG A 270 -0.87 9.77 5.31
C ARG A 270 -1.13 10.75 4.17
N ALA A 271 -1.73 11.90 4.45
CA ALA A 271 -1.97 12.94 3.46
C ALA A 271 -0.67 13.61 2.99
N ALA A 272 0.33 13.78 3.87
CA ALA A 272 1.64 14.32 3.50
C ALA A 272 2.40 13.36 2.57
N ASP A 273 2.45 12.08 2.94
CA ASP A 273 3.10 11.01 2.17
C ASP A 273 2.47 10.86 0.77
N GLN A 274 1.14 10.78 0.71
CA GLN A 274 0.43 10.70 -0.56
C GLN A 274 0.66 11.93 -1.46
N GLN A 275 0.78 13.13 -0.89
CA GLN A 275 1.10 14.33 -1.66
C GLN A 275 2.52 14.30 -2.21
N ALA A 276 3.50 13.86 -1.42
CA ALA A 276 4.89 13.70 -1.90
C ALA A 276 4.98 12.65 -3.02
N SER A 277 4.25 11.54 -2.89
CA SER A 277 4.10 10.55 -3.96
C SER A 277 3.48 11.16 -5.23
N ARG A 278 2.41 11.96 -5.10
CA ARG A 278 1.78 12.65 -6.25
C ARG A 278 2.69 13.66 -6.91
N ASP A 279 3.51 14.37 -6.14
CA ASP A 279 4.50 15.31 -6.70
C ASP A 279 5.52 14.56 -7.57
N ASN A 280 5.95 13.37 -7.15
CA ASN A 280 6.89 12.56 -7.93
C ASN A 280 6.25 12.07 -9.23
N ASP A 281 4.97 11.66 -9.19
CA ASP A 281 4.20 11.28 -10.36
C ASP A 281 4.02 12.46 -11.35
N ALA A 282 3.72 13.65 -10.83
CA ALA A 282 3.59 14.87 -11.65
C ALA A 282 4.92 15.30 -12.29
N ARG A 283 6.04 15.15 -11.57
CA ARG A 283 7.39 15.38 -12.11
C ARG A 283 7.65 14.48 -13.32
N ALA A 284 7.27 13.20 -13.25
CA ALA A 284 7.42 12.26 -14.34
C ALA A 284 6.61 12.66 -15.59
N ALA A 285 5.37 13.13 -15.39
CA ALA A 285 4.49 13.57 -16.48
C ALA A 285 5.03 14.81 -17.23
N ASN A 286 5.70 15.72 -16.52
CA ASN A 286 6.27 16.94 -17.09
C ASN A 286 7.68 16.74 -17.69
N GLY A 287 8.38 15.66 -17.33
CA GLY A 287 9.74 15.36 -17.80
C GLY A 287 9.82 14.44 -19.03
N GLY A 288 8.69 13.92 -19.54
CA GLY A 288 8.64 12.99 -20.67
C GLY A 288 8.68 13.67 -22.03
N GLY A 289 9.85 14.17 -22.44
CA GLY A 289 10.06 14.68 -23.79
C GLY A 289 11.45 15.28 -24.04
N VAL A 290 12.47 14.42 -24.17
CA VAL A 290 13.63 14.62 -25.05
C VAL A 290 14.00 13.27 -25.64
#